data_AF-A0A8E2DU89-F1
#
_entry.id   AF-A0A8E2DU89-F1
#
_cell.length_a   1.000
_cell.length_b   1.000
_cell.length_c   1.000
_cell.angle_alpha   90.00
_cell.angle_beta   90.00
_cell.angle_gamma   90.00
#
_symmetry.space_group_name_H-M   'P 1'
#
loop_
_entity.id
_entity.type
_entity.pdbx_description
1 polymer ?
#
loop_
_entity_poly.entity_id
_entity_poly.type
_entity_poly.pdbx_seq_one_letter_code
_entity_poly.pdbx_strand_id
1 'polypeptide(L)'
;MPLRQSVTNALPDGWRVASIDIRHEVKRTIVKAYTDLHTRGIMHGNVRLDNILLHDNQVTLVSLESAATIYRRKGSNLPLCSEADLEEEMLKLKHLLRYEDDRLLDHASEETVGSEDLAKVAWTCTTRQ
;
A
#
# COMPACT_ATOMS: atom_id res chain seq x y z
N MET A 1 -1.89 47.07 1.68
CA MET A 1 -1.60 45.89 0.84
C MET A 1 -0.84 44.90 1.69
N PRO A 2 -1.37 43.72 2.05
CA PRO A 2 -0.62 42.77 2.84
C PRO A 2 0.31 41.94 1.95
N LEU A 3 1.53 41.77 2.43
CA LEU A 3 2.65 41.07 1.81
C LEU A 3 2.30 39.59 1.62
N ARG A 4 2.47 39.07 0.39
CA ARG A 4 2.51 37.63 0.13
C ARG A 4 3.69 37.05 0.90
N GLN A 5 3.43 36.41 2.04
CA GLN A 5 4.38 35.49 2.62
C GLN A 5 4.39 34.26 1.71
N SER A 6 5.41 34.18 0.85
CA SER A 6 5.79 32.93 0.20
C SER A 6 6.30 32.01 1.30
N VAL A 7 5.38 31.26 1.91
CA VAL A 7 5.75 30.17 2.82
C VAL A 7 6.39 29.10 1.94
N THR A 8 7.69 29.21 1.71
CA THR A 8 8.48 28.05 1.34
C THR A 8 8.45 27.15 2.57
N ASN A 9 7.46 26.26 2.65
CA ASN A 9 7.40 25.17 3.61
C ASN A 9 8.61 24.27 3.32
N ALA A 10 9.78 24.68 3.80
CA ALA A 10 10.94 23.82 3.89
C ALA A 10 10.53 22.69 4.84
N LEU A 11 10.54 21.46 4.32
CA LEU A 11 10.31 20.29 5.14
C LEU A 11 11.37 20.27 6.26
N PRO A 12 11.04 19.78 7.47
CA PRO A 12 12.02 19.62 8.53
C PRO A 12 13.23 18.81 8.07
N ASP A 13 14.39 19.00 8.70
CA ASP A 13 15.63 18.31 8.32
C ASP A 13 15.41 16.79 8.13
N GLY A 14 15.97 16.24 7.05
CA GLY A 14 15.88 14.82 6.70
C GLY A 14 14.66 14.42 5.89
N TRP A 15 13.62 15.25 5.83
CA TRP A 15 12.44 14.99 5.02
C TRP A 15 12.65 15.44 3.58
N ARG A 16 12.33 14.55 2.63
CA ARG A 16 12.36 14.85 1.20
C ARG A 16 11.11 14.32 0.51
N VAL A 17 10.71 15.02 -0.53
CA VAL A 17 9.65 14.56 -1.44
C VAL A 17 10.19 13.38 -2.25
N ALA A 18 9.33 12.41 -2.57
CA ALA A 18 9.70 11.33 -3.47
C ALA A 18 10.07 11.86 -4.86
N SER A 19 10.98 11.17 -5.53
CA SER A 19 11.35 11.45 -6.92
C SER A 19 11.35 10.15 -7.73
N ILE A 20 11.38 10.26 -9.06
CA ILE A 20 11.42 9.09 -9.95
C ILE A 20 12.76 8.33 -9.79
N ASP A 21 13.83 9.06 -9.46
CA ASP A 21 15.21 8.57 -9.40
C ASP A 21 15.60 7.97 -8.04
N ILE A 22 14.62 7.71 -7.17
CA ILE A 22 14.86 7.02 -5.89
C ILE A 22 15.25 5.56 -6.09
N ARG A 23 16.02 5.02 -5.13
CA ARG A 23 16.42 3.60 -5.11
C ARG A 23 15.20 2.67 -5.15
N HIS A 24 15.35 1.54 -5.83
CA HIS A 24 14.28 0.53 -5.98
C HIS A 24 13.71 0.05 -4.64
N GLU A 25 14.57 -0.13 -3.64
CA GLU A 25 14.17 -0.47 -2.26
C GLU A 25 13.16 0.53 -1.69
N VAL A 26 13.35 1.83 -1.95
CA VAL A 26 12.44 2.88 -1.49
C VAL A 26 11.14 2.83 -2.29
N LYS A 27 11.20 2.60 -3.61
CA LYS A 27 10.00 2.40 -4.44
C LYS A 27 9.16 1.24 -3.92
N ARG A 28 9.80 0.13 -3.55
CA ARG A 28 9.13 -1.04 -2.95
C ARG A 28 8.43 -0.68 -1.64
N THR A 29 9.08 0.12 -0.78
CA THR A 29 8.46 0.59 0.47
C THR A 29 7.26 1.51 0.21
N ILE A 30 7.32 2.36 -0.82
CA ILE A 30 6.17 3.20 -1.22
C ILE A 30 5.01 2.32 -1.71
N VAL A 31 5.27 1.37 -2.61
CA VAL A 31 4.25 0.43 -3.11
C VAL A 31 3.64 -0.37 -1.96
N LYS A 32 4.46 -0.82 -1.01
CA LYS A 32 4.00 -1.50 0.20
C LYS A 32 3.11 -0.60 1.05
N ALA A 33 3.48 0.67 1.27
CA ALA A 33 2.67 1.60 2.04
C ALA A 33 1.28 1.82 1.44
N TYR A 34 1.17 1.93 0.11
CA TYR A 34 -0.12 1.98 -0.58
C TYR A 34 -0.89 0.67 -0.50
N THR A 35 -0.21 -0.47 -0.60
CA THR A 35 -0.84 -1.80 -0.43
C THR A 35 -1.41 -1.95 0.98
N ASP A 36 -0.66 -1.54 2.01
CA ASP A 36 -1.09 -1.55 3.42
C ASP A 36 -2.27 -0.58 3.66
N LEU A 37 -2.38 0.50 2.88
CA LEU A 37 -3.53 1.40 2.90
C LEU A 37 -4.77 0.76 2.24
N HIS A 38 -4.58 0.13 1.09
CA HIS A 38 -5.64 -0.50 0.30
C HIS A 38 -6.22 -1.74 0.95
N THR A 39 -5.39 -2.53 1.65
CA THR A 39 -5.86 -3.69 2.45
C THR A 39 -6.81 -3.27 3.58
N ARG A 40 -6.79 -1.99 3.99
CA ARG A 40 -7.75 -1.41 4.94
C ARG A 40 -8.98 -0.83 4.25
N GLY A 41 -9.10 -0.98 2.94
CA GLY A 41 -10.17 -0.41 2.13
C GLY A 41 -10.13 1.11 2.06
N ILE A 42 -8.94 1.71 2.11
CA ILE A 42 -8.75 3.16 2.00
C ILE A 42 -8.01 3.47 0.70
N MET A 43 -8.55 4.41 -0.07
CA MET A 43 -7.95 5.01 -1.26
C MET A 43 -7.32 6.35 -0.88
N HIS A 44 -6.16 6.68 -1.43
CA HIS A 44 -5.54 7.97 -1.22
C HIS A 44 -6.20 9.09 -2.04
N GLY A 45 -6.62 8.78 -3.27
CA GLY A 45 -7.30 9.64 -4.24
C GLY A 45 -6.43 10.66 -4.97
N ASN A 46 -5.17 10.85 -4.57
CA ASN A 46 -4.25 11.81 -5.20
C ASN A 46 -2.79 11.32 -5.17
N VAL A 47 -2.52 10.33 -6.02
CA VAL A 47 -1.18 9.73 -6.15
C VAL A 47 -0.26 10.66 -6.95
N ARG A 48 0.61 11.36 -6.23
CA ARG A 48 1.64 12.24 -6.79
C ARG A 48 2.91 12.11 -5.97
N LEU A 49 4.06 12.29 -6.60
CA LEU A 49 5.37 12.26 -5.92
C LEU A 49 5.45 13.31 -4.82
N ASP A 50 4.85 14.49 -5.06
CA ASP A 50 4.72 15.60 -4.11
C ASP A 50 4.00 15.22 -2.80
N ASN A 51 3.13 14.21 -2.85
CA ASN A 51 2.33 13.72 -1.72
C ASN A 51 2.98 12.52 -1.01
N ILE A 52 4.20 12.14 -1.42
CA ILE A 52 4.94 11.03 -0.82
C ILE A 52 6.19 11.62 -0.18
N LEU A 53 6.22 11.57 1.14
CA LEU A 53 7.34 12.05 1.93
C LEU A 53 8.22 10.90 2.38
N LEU A 54 9.52 11.11 2.29
CA LEU A 54 10.56 10.17 2.66
C LEU A 54 11.40 10.76 3.78
N HIS A 55 11.63 9.99 4.82
CA HIS A 55 12.57 10.31 5.90
C HIS A 55 13.33 9.03 6.26
N ASP A 56 14.64 9.01 6.02
CA ASP A 56 15.47 7.81 6.09
C ASP A 56 14.88 6.62 5.30
N ASN A 57 14.33 5.63 6.01
CA ASN A 57 13.69 4.42 5.49
C ASN A 57 12.16 4.42 5.70
N GLN A 58 11.59 5.53 6.17
CA GLN A 58 10.16 5.68 6.39
C GLN A 58 9.51 6.42 5.22
N VAL A 59 8.33 5.93 4.82
CA VAL A 59 7.47 6.55 3.82
C VAL A 59 6.22 7.04 4.53
N THR A 60 5.89 8.31 4.32
CA THR A 60 4.65 8.91 4.82
C THR A 60 3.85 9.43 3.65
N LEU A 61 2.61 9.00 3.54
CA LEU A 61 1.65 9.49 2.55
C LEU A 61 0.93 10.72 3.13
N VAL A 62 0.90 11.81 2.39
CA VAL A 62 0.30 13.09 2.82
C VAL A 62 -0.76 13.57 1.84
N SER A 63 -1.56 14.56 2.21
CA SER A 63 -2.64 15.12 1.39
C SER A 63 -3.79 14.13 1.13
N LEU A 64 -4.42 13.66 2.21
CA LEU A 64 -5.59 12.76 2.20
C LEU A 64 -6.92 13.51 1.97
N GLU A 65 -6.89 14.68 1.33
CA GLU A 65 -8.10 15.49 1.06
C GLU A 65 -9.07 14.82 0.10
N SER A 66 -8.54 14.01 -0.84
CA SER A 66 -9.30 13.24 -1.82
C SER A 66 -9.43 11.77 -1.43
N ALA A 67 -9.10 11.41 -0.18
CA ALA A 67 -9.13 10.03 0.27
C ALA A 67 -10.57 9.49 0.26
N ALA A 68 -10.73 8.25 -0.16
CA ALA A 68 -12.00 7.54 -0.21
C ALA A 68 -11.90 6.20 0.53
N THR A 69 -13.03 5.56 0.81
CA THR A 69 -13.02 4.26 1.46
C THR A 69 -14.10 3.33 0.92
N ILE A 70 -13.82 2.03 0.91
CA ILE A 70 -14.81 1.00 0.61
C ILE A 70 -15.83 0.89 1.76
N TYR A 71 -15.36 1.10 3.00
CA TYR A 71 -16.18 0.90 4.19
C TYR A 71 -16.89 2.18 4.60
N ARG A 72 -18.21 2.17 4.51
CA ARG A 72 -19.02 3.27 5.04
C ARG A 72 -18.99 3.26 6.58
N ARG A 73 -18.16 4.10 7.18
CA ARG A 73 -18.13 4.27 8.63
C ARG A 73 -19.15 5.34 9.04
N LYS A 74 -19.96 5.06 10.07
CA LYS A 74 -20.89 6.06 10.63
C LYS A 74 -20.08 7.24 11.17
N GLY A 75 -20.39 8.45 10.68
CA GLY A 75 -19.74 9.70 11.10
C GLY A 75 -18.51 10.12 10.29
N SER A 76 -18.05 9.34 9.30
CA SER A 76 -17.04 9.80 8.35
C SER A 76 -17.69 10.40 7.11
N ASN A 77 -17.29 11.62 6.73
CA ASN A 77 -17.68 12.26 5.47
C ASN A 77 -16.79 11.83 4.29
N LEU A 78 -16.17 10.65 4.38
CA LEU A 78 -15.31 10.16 3.31
C LEU A 78 -16.16 9.66 2.14
N PRO A 79 -15.80 10.01 0.89
CA PRO A 79 -16.41 9.44 -0.29
C PRO A 79 -16.22 7.91 -0.32
N LEU A 80 -17.16 7.22 -0.95
CA LEU A 80 -17.08 5.79 -1.17
C LEU A 80 -16.26 5.49 -2.42
N CYS A 81 -15.45 4.44 -2.38
CA CYS A 81 -14.76 3.89 -3.54
C CYS A 81 -15.03 2.39 -3.68
N SER A 82 -14.79 1.85 -4.87
CA SER A 82 -14.83 0.43 -5.17
C SER A 82 -13.44 -0.18 -5.11
N GLU A 83 -13.35 -1.51 -5.09
CA GLU A 83 -12.08 -2.23 -5.20
C GLU A 83 -11.36 -1.91 -6.52
N ALA A 84 -12.11 -1.73 -7.61
CA ALA A 84 -11.55 -1.34 -8.91
C ALA A 84 -10.83 0.02 -8.87
N ASP A 85 -11.33 0.97 -8.06
CA ASP A 85 -10.68 2.27 -7.89
C ASP A 85 -9.34 2.15 -7.13
N LEU A 86 -9.26 1.24 -6.15
CA LEU A 86 -7.99 0.93 -5.45
C LEU A 86 -6.97 0.31 -6.41
N GLU A 87 -7.39 -0.64 -7.24
CA GLU A 87 -6.52 -1.24 -8.25
C GLU A 87 -6.02 -0.21 -9.26
N GLU A 88 -6.90 0.67 -9.74
CA GLU A 88 -6.52 1.76 -10.65
C GLU A 88 -5.51 2.71 -9.99
N GLU A 89 -5.70 3.00 -8.70
CA GLU A 89 -4.74 3.78 -7.91
C GLU A 89 -3.37 3.10 -7.82
N MET A 90 -3.33 1.79 -7.58
CA MET A 90 -2.07 1.02 -7.57
C MET A 90 -1.39 1.04 -8.94
N LEU A 91 -2.14 0.90 -10.03
CA LEU A 91 -1.59 0.95 -11.38
C LEU A 91 -0.99 2.32 -11.69
N LYS A 92 -1.69 3.41 -11.31
CA LYS A 92 -1.18 4.79 -11.43
C LYS A 92 0.10 4.97 -10.63
N LEU A 93 0.17 4.46 -9.41
CA LEU A 93 1.37 4.52 -8.56
C LEU A 93 2.56 3.79 -9.20
N LYS A 94 2.36 2.55 -9.65
CA LYS A 94 3.42 1.74 -10.27
C LYS A 94 3.95 2.44 -11.53
N HIS A 95 3.07 2.99 -12.35
CA HIS A 95 3.45 3.76 -13.52
C HIS A 95 4.23 5.03 -13.17
N LEU A 96 3.75 5.80 -12.17
CA LEU A 96 4.38 7.03 -11.70
C LEU A 96 5.81 6.78 -11.19
N LEU A 97 6.02 5.68 -10.45
CA LEU A 97 7.32 5.30 -9.90
C LEU A 97 8.24 4.63 -10.93
N ARG A 98 7.74 4.30 -12.13
CA ARG A 98 8.39 3.37 -13.07
C ARG A 98 8.85 2.11 -12.32
N TYR A 99 7.95 1.57 -11.50
CA TYR A 99 8.23 0.42 -10.66
C TYR A 99 8.05 -0.84 -11.49
N GLU A 100 9.17 -1.45 -11.87
CA GLU A 100 9.19 -2.81 -12.41
C GLU A 100 9.18 -3.78 -11.22
N ASP A 101 8.20 -4.68 -11.22
CA ASP A 101 8.05 -5.65 -10.14
C ASP A 101 9.04 -6.79 -10.35
N ASP A 102 10.23 -6.65 -9.75
CA ASP A 102 11.29 -7.66 -9.84
C ASP A 102 10.88 -9.03 -9.24
N ARG A 103 9.74 -9.10 -8.56
CA ARG A 103 9.20 -10.34 -7.97
C ARG A 103 8.69 -11.36 -8.99
N LEU A 104 8.66 -11.03 -10.29
CA LEU A 104 8.49 -12.04 -11.32
C LEU A 104 9.70 -12.97 -11.49
N LEU A 105 10.82 -12.73 -10.78
CA LEU A 105 12.00 -13.62 -10.81
C LEU A 105 12.14 -14.54 -9.57
N ASP A 106 11.44 -14.28 -8.47
CA ASP A 106 11.65 -15.04 -7.21
C ASP A 106 10.59 -16.12 -6.91
N HIS A 107 9.43 -16.11 -7.59
CA HIS A 107 8.37 -17.10 -7.34
C HIS A 107 8.42 -18.37 -8.21
N ALA A 108 9.50 -18.59 -8.98
CA ALA A 108 9.75 -19.88 -9.64
C ALA A 108 10.42 -20.93 -8.73
N SER A 109 10.66 -20.62 -7.44
CA SER A 109 11.49 -21.47 -6.56
C SER A 109 10.92 -21.76 -5.16
N GLU A 110 9.67 -21.43 -4.84
CA GLU A 110 9.04 -21.80 -3.57
C GLU A 110 7.73 -22.60 -3.76
N GLU A 111 7.80 -23.71 -4.50
CA GLU A 111 6.90 -24.86 -4.29
C GLU A 111 7.73 -26.07 -3.84
N THR A 112 8.09 -26.12 -2.55
CA THR A 112 8.27 -27.39 -1.81
C THR A 112 8.03 -27.13 -0.31
N VAL A 113 6.80 -26.73 0.05
CA VAL A 113 6.36 -26.84 1.44
C VAL A 113 5.83 -28.26 1.64
N GLY A 114 6.65 -29.10 2.28
CA GLY A 114 6.21 -30.38 2.81
C GLY A 114 5.10 -30.20 3.84
N SER A 115 4.02 -30.96 3.71
CA SER A 115 2.97 -31.06 4.72
C SER A 115 2.04 -32.23 4.39
N GLU A 116 2.34 -33.42 4.89
CA GLU A 116 1.31 -34.42 5.23
C GLU A 116 1.73 -35.19 6.47
N ASP A 117 1.67 -34.51 7.61
CA ASP A 117 1.45 -35.15 8.90
C ASP A 117 0.31 -34.39 9.58
N LEU A 118 -0.59 -35.13 10.22
CA LEU A 118 -1.80 -34.70 10.96
C LEU A 118 -3.14 -34.67 10.21
N ALA A 119 -3.68 -35.87 9.94
CA ALA A 119 -5.12 -36.13 10.01
C ALA A 119 -5.45 -37.24 11.01
N LYS A 120 -5.64 -36.83 12.27
CA LYS A 120 -6.75 -37.19 13.19
C LYS A 120 -7.34 -38.61 13.01
N VAL A 121 -6.99 -39.56 13.88
CA VAL A 121 -7.80 -39.97 15.05
C VAL A 121 -9.22 -39.36 15.06
N ALA A 122 -10.24 -40.13 14.68
CA ALA A 122 -11.46 -40.30 15.48
C ALA A 122 -12.52 -41.26 14.88
N TRP A 123 -12.85 -42.31 15.65
CA TRP A 123 -14.18 -42.95 15.82
C TRP A 123 -14.72 -43.71 14.59
N THR A 124 -14.87 -45.04 14.63
CA THR A 124 -16.09 -45.68 15.13
C THR A 124 -15.86 -47.05 15.78
N CYS A 125 -16.52 -47.26 16.92
CA CYS A 125 -16.76 -48.53 17.57
C CYS A 125 -17.83 -49.38 16.83
N THR A 126 -17.66 -50.71 16.88
CA THR A 126 -18.69 -51.74 17.15
C THR A 126 -19.86 -51.91 16.18
N THR A 127 -19.98 -53.09 15.54
CA THR A 127 -21.05 -54.10 15.77
C THR A 127 -20.95 -55.29 14.79
N ARG A 128 -20.57 -56.45 15.34
CA ARG A 128 -21.17 -57.81 15.22
C ARG A 128 -22.02 -58.13 13.96
N GLN A 129 -21.64 -59.21 13.27
CA GLN A 129 -22.49 -60.41 13.09
C GLN A 129 -21.61 -61.64 12.90
#